data_AF-A0A452ZTF4-F1
#
_entry.id   AF-A0A452ZTF4-F1
#
_cell.length_a   1.000
_cell.length_b   1.000
_cell.length_c   1.000
_cell.angle_alpha   90.00
_cell.angle_beta   90.00
_cell.angle_gamma   90.00
#
_symmetry.space_group_name_H-M   'P 1'
#
loop_
_entity.id
_entity.type
_entity.pdbx_description
1 polymer ?
#
loop_
_entity_poly.entity_id
_entity_poly.type
_entity_poly.pdbx_seq_one_letter_code
_entity_poly.pdbx_strand_id
1 'polypeptide(L)' 'MALYLLFESASGYALFHAHGIDEIGQSVDAVRSTVLDLKRFSKAVKLAGFTPFLSAVDALNQCNAIS' A
#
# COMPACT_ATOMS: atom_id res chain seq x y z
N MET A 1 8.30 6.23 14.48
CA MET A 1 8.68 6.66 13.11
C MET A 1 7.49 6.35 12.21
N ALA A 2 7.12 7.22 11.27
CA ALA A 2 6.02 6.92 10.33
C ALA A 2 6.54 6.04 9.17
N LEU A 3 5.87 4.92 8.89
CA LEU A 3 6.19 4.04 7.77
C LEU A 3 5.19 4.28 6.63
N TYR A 4 5.70 4.60 5.44
CA TYR A 4 4.89 4.74 4.25
C TYR A 4 5.20 3.62 3.25
N LEU A 5 4.16 3.14 2.58
CA LEU A 5 4.20 2.09 1.57
C LEU A 5 3.81 2.68 0.22
N LEU A 6 4.68 2.56 -0.77
CA LEU A 6 4.36 2.88 -2.16
C LEU A 6 3.72 1.65 -2.81
N PHE A 7 2.55 1.82 -3.41
CA PHE A 7 1.86 0.80 -4.17
C PHE A 7 1.64 1.26 -5.60
N GLU A 8 2.15 0.47 -6.53
CA GLU A 8 2.10 0.75 -7.96
C GLU A 8 0.97 -0.06 -8.58
N SER A 9 0.11 0.61 -9.34
CA SER A 9 -1.04 -0.01 -9.99
C SER A 9 -1.19 0.50 -11.42
N ALA A 10 -1.91 -0.24 -12.25
CA ALA A 10 -2.17 0.16 -13.63
C ALA A 10 -2.91 1.51 -13.74
N SER A 11 -3.58 1.96 -12.68
CA SER A 11 -4.29 3.25 -12.65
C SER A 11 -3.45 4.40 -12.09
N GLY A 12 -2.28 4.14 -11.50
CA GLY A 12 -1.44 5.16 -10.89
C GLY A 12 -0.70 4.67 -9.64
N TYR A 13 -0.15 5.63 -8.89
CA TYR A 13 0.57 5.38 -7.65
C TYR A 13 -0.29 5.70 -6.44
N ALA A 14 -0.34 4.78 -5.48
CA ALA A 14 -0.94 5.00 -4.18
C ALA A 14 0.14 5.01 -3.10
N LEU A 15 0.12 6.03 -2.25
CA LEU A 15 0.93 6.09 -1.05
C LEU A 15 0.06 5.75 0.15
N PHE A 16 0.46 4.76 0.94
CA PHE A 16 -0.23 4.34 2.15
C PHE A 16 0.61 4.63 3.38
N HIS A 17 -0.02 5.04 4.47
CA HIS A 17 0.59 5.11 5.80
C HIS A 17 0.28 3.81 6.54
N ALA A 18 1.32 3.08 6.92
CA ALA A 18 1.24 1.90 7.75
C ALA A 18 1.34 2.27 9.24
N HIS A 19 0.21 2.22 9.93
CA HIS A 19 0.10 2.41 11.37
C HIS A 19 0.32 1.08 12.10
N GLY A 20 1.26 1.07 13.05
CA GLY A 20 1.34 0.00 14.05
C GLY A 20 1.79 -1.36 13.50
N ILE A 21 2.57 -1.38 12.41
CA ILE A 21 3.45 -2.53 12.12
C ILE A 21 4.65 -2.43 13.07
N ASP A 22 4.39 -2.58 14.37
CA ASP A 22 5.43 -2.66 15.40
C ASP A 22 5.56 -4.13 15.80
N GLU A 23 6.73 -4.70 15.51
CA GLU A 23 6.98 -6.14 15.32
C GLU A 23 7.13 -6.94 16.63
N ILE A 24 7.05 -6.31 17.79
CA ILE A 24 7.38 -6.97 19.07
C ILE A 24 6.12 -7.52 19.74
N GLY A 25 5.79 -8.78 19.45
CA GLY A 25 4.90 -9.59 20.30
C GLY A 25 3.65 -10.18 19.66
N GLN A 26 3.37 -9.92 18.37
CA GLN A 26 2.29 -10.61 17.67
C GLN A 26 2.79 -11.85 16.95
N SER A 27 2.07 -12.97 17.07
CA SER A 27 2.38 -14.15 16.27
C SER A 27 2.19 -13.86 14.79
N VAL A 28 3.01 -14.48 13.94
CA VAL A 28 2.93 -14.34 12.48
C VAL A 28 1.52 -14.66 11.96
N ASP A 29 0.83 -15.61 12.60
CA ASP A 29 -0.54 -16.00 12.23
C ASP A 29 -1.58 -14.92 12.58
N ALA A 30 -1.42 -14.24 13.72
CA ALA A 30 -2.29 -13.13 14.10
C ALA A 30 -2.15 -11.96 13.11
N VAL A 31 -0.91 -11.64 12.71
CA VAL A 31 -0.63 -10.61 11.69
C VAL A 31 -1.23 -11.00 10.34
N ARG A 32 -1.05 -12.24 9.89
CA ARG A 32 -1.64 -12.75 8.64
C ARG A 32 -3.16 -12.64 8.62
N SER A 33 -3.82 -13.02 9.71
CA SER A 33 -5.29 -12.92 9.81
C SER A 33 -5.81 -11.49 9.70
N THR A 34 -5.00 -10.51 10.13
CA THR A 34 -5.34 -9.08 10.09
C THR A 34 -5.31 -8.53 8.66
N VAL A 35 -4.42 -9.03 7.79
CA VAL A 35 -4.35 -8.63 6.38
C VAL A 35 -5.53 -9.16 5.58
N LEU A 36 -6.04 -10.35 5.92
CA LEU A 36 -7.16 -10.98 5.22
C LEU A 36 -8.53 -10.39 5.62
N ASP A 37 -8.62 -9.74 6.77
CA ASP A 37 -9.84 -9.05 7.22
C ASP A 37 -9.77 -7.54 6.88
N LEU A 38 -10.61 -7.10 5.94
CA LEU A 38 -10.60 -5.71 5.46
C LEU A 38 -10.85 -4.68 6.59
N LYS A 39 -11.69 -5.00 7.58
CA LYS A 39 -12.01 -4.10 8.69
C LYS A 39 -10.81 -3.92 9.61
N ARG A 40 -9.99 -4.95 9.79
CA ARG A 40 -8.74 -4.90 10.53
C ARG A 40 -7.63 -4.25 9.71
N PHE A 41 -7.47 -4.64 8.45
CA PHE A 41 -6.49 -4.08 7.52
C PHE A 41 -6.65 -2.56 7.37
N SER A 42 -7.88 -2.07 7.20
CA SER A 42 -8.16 -0.63 7.05
C SER A 42 -7.84 0.20 8.30
N LYS A 43 -7.61 -0.42 9.47
CA LYS A 43 -7.09 0.29 10.66
C LYS A 43 -5.57 0.40 10.65
N ALA A 44 -4.90 -0.63 10.14
CA ALA A 44 -3.44 -0.69 10.04
C ALA A 44 -2.90 0.12 8.85
N VAL A 45 -3.61 0.15 7.72
CA VAL A 45 -3.15 0.81 6.48
C VAL A 45 -4.16 1.85 6.05
N LYS A 46 -3.69 3.09 5.88
CA LYS A 46 -4.51 4.24 5.46
C LYS A 46 -3.97 4.85 4.18
N LEU A 47 -4.84 5.19 3.24
CA LEU A 47 -4.44 5.91 2.03
C LEU A 47 -3.99 7.33 2.41
N ALA A 48 -2.76 7.67 2.09
CA ALA A 48 -2.17 9.00 2.30
C ALA A 48 -2.25 9.86 1.04
N GLY A 49 -2.18 9.25 -0.14
CA GLY A 49 -2.30 9.95 -1.42
C GLY A 49 -2.46 8.99 -2.59
N PHE A 50 -3.08 9.48 -3.66
CA PHE A 50 -3.20 8.75 -4.92
C PHE A 50 -2.94 9.70 -6.10
N THR A 51 -2.07 9.28 -7.01
CA THR A 51 -1.71 10.02 -8.22
C THR A 51 -2.06 9.16 -9.43
N PRO A 52 -3.18 9.44 -10.14
CA PRO A 52 -3.54 8.70 -11.33
C PRO A 52 -2.63 9.04 -12.51
N PHE A 53 -2.47 8.10 -13.43
CA PHE A 53 -1.84 8.39 -14.72
C PHE A 53 -2.76 9.24 -15.59
N LEU A 54 -2.17 10.17 -16.35
CA LEU A 54 -2.94 11.13 -17.14
C LEU A 54 -3.40 10.56 -18.49
N SER A 55 -2.73 9.51 -18.98
CA SER A 55 -3.07 8.86 -20.24
C SER A 55 -2.59 7.40 -20.26
N ALA A 56 -3.07 6.63 -21.24
CA ALA A 56 -2.57 5.27 -21.47
C ALA A 56 -1.08 5.23 -21.87
N VAL A 57 -0.59 6.26 -22.56
CA VAL A 57 0.83 6.39 -22.92
C VAL A 57 1.68 6.66 -21.69
N ASP A 58 1.21 7.55 -20.82
CA ASP A 58 1.83 7.83 -19.53
C ASP A 58 1.87 6.55 -18.66
N ALA A 59 0.75 5.83 -18.56
CA ALA A 59 0.69 4.55 -17.86
C ALA A 59 1.70 3.53 -18.41
N LEU A 60 1.81 3.37 -19.73
CA LEU A 60 2.77 2.46 -20.35
C LEU A 60 4.22 2.87 -20.05
N ASN A 61 4.53 4.16 -20.12
CA ASN A 61 5.86 4.68 -19.78
C ASN A 61 6.21 4.41 -18.32
N GLN A 62 5.25 4.64 -17.42
CA GLN A 62 5.43 4.39 -15.98
C GLN A 62 5.62 2.90 -15.68
N CYS A 63 4.83 2.02 -16.30
CA CYS A 63 5.03 0.56 -16.18
C CYS A 63 6.43 0.14 -16.65
N ASN A 64 6.91 0.69 -17.77
CA ASN A 64 8.24 0.37 -18.28
C ASN A 64 9.37 0.96 -17.42
N ALA A 65 9.16 2.09 -16.75
CA ALA A 65 10.16 2.72 -15.89
C ALA A 65 10.38 1.94 -14.57
N ILE A 66 9.40 1.13 -14.17
CA ILE A 66 9.44 0.29 -12.97
C ILE A 66 10.04 -1.09 -13.27
N SER A 67 9.79 -1.62 -14.47
CA SER A 67 10.09 -3.00 -14.85
C SER A 67 11.57 -3.30 -15.10
#